data_AF-F7ZKN9-F1
#
_entry.id   AF-F7ZKN9-F1
#
_cell.length_a   1.000
_cell.length_b   1.000
_cell.length_c   1.000
_cell.angle_alpha   90.00
_cell.angle_beta   90.00
_cell.angle_gamma   90.00
#
_symmetry.space_group_name_H-M   'P 1'
#
loop_
_entity.id
_entity.type
_entity.pdbx_description
1 polymer ?
#
loop_
_entity_poly.entity_id
_entity_poly.type
_entity_poly.pdbx_seq_one_letter_code
_entity_poly.pdbx_strand_id
1 'polypeptide(L)'
;MKEAVRHDYLWQGPWYTIISRMRCTAQPIEKRQRFANNPSRQVRQAGRGLQAKADQSVSVDRLSALQRMADSGAGVTPVLQAYAATSADPPPQWRLSDSRKSAVPQDKSGGGASLYATPEIIKDGDDKLLAASSAIGLTQTTDLMELEGNDIYRVAPYLRETAIADVDHDRTKKLKEINAGDKADDMGVTDDDILAMWTDCGKVARTVMGVEGTRSSPKATTEIGDSKASGNPEAYSKEMFPKAIKAFFGTDASEGFLTKGVHYRSIGPFFWFIKPRSAKSARRMYHALGEEGRKAFDKHVGINRYANPDIGSAYTMVTEGDMPGFKSSGHTWNFHWAGVVAKDGADNVTLESYAVSAASRIKAAKETMSGKELKDEIARLRKWAAEFVDRSWAFQMYGTEAEAGKTFHDEHLATGTHGNRATTFNAKS
;
A
#
# COMPACT_ATOMS: atom_id res chain seq x y z
N MET A 1 -52.59 -47.13 -58.55
CA MET A 1 -52.40 -48.17 -59.58
C MET A 1 -51.17 -47.80 -60.41
N LYS A 2 -50.27 -48.78 -60.63
CA LYS A 2 -48.99 -48.73 -61.39
C LYS A 2 -47.85 -47.98 -60.66
N GLU A 3 -46.94 -48.61 -59.91
CA GLU A 3 -45.93 -49.68 -60.20
C GLU A 3 -44.87 -49.35 -61.26
N ALA A 4 -43.59 -49.51 -60.85
CA ALA A 4 -42.33 -49.83 -61.57
C ALA A 4 -41.17 -48.97 -61.00
N VAL A 5 -40.27 -49.45 -60.14
CA VAL A 5 -39.13 -50.38 -60.34
C VAL A 5 -38.16 -49.94 -61.46
N ARG A 6 -36.91 -49.58 -61.10
CA ARG A 6 -35.68 -50.20 -61.66
C ARG A 6 -34.36 -49.71 -61.03
N HIS A 7 -33.35 -50.56 -61.25
CA HIS A 7 -32.11 -50.82 -60.53
C HIS A 7 -30.87 -49.99 -60.97
N ASP A 8 -29.94 -49.93 -60.01
CA ASP A 8 -28.46 -50.05 -60.03
C ASP A 8 -27.57 -49.27 -61.01
N TYR A 9 -26.51 -48.64 -60.46
CA TYR A 9 -25.14 -48.86 -60.91
C TYR A 9 -24.10 -48.66 -59.78
N LEU A 10 -23.12 -49.56 -59.78
CA LEU A 10 -21.91 -49.66 -58.96
C LEU A 10 -21.02 -48.40 -58.98
N TRP A 11 -20.25 -48.15 -57.91
CA TRP A 11 -18.81 -47.84 -57.99
C TRP A 11 -18.10 -47.96 -56.62
N GLN A 12 -16.83 -48.39 -56.67
CA GLN A 12 -15.99 -48.82 -55.56
C GLN A 12 -15.12 -47.69 -54.96
N GLY A 13 -15.00 -47.69 -53.62
CA GLY A 13 -13.84 -47.23 -52.82
C GLY A 13 -13.69 -45.71 -52.51
N PRO A 14 -12.82 -45.29 -51.56
CA PRO A 14 -12.20 -46.01 -50.44
C PRO A 14 -12.45 -45.36 -49.05
N TRP A 15 -12.40 -46.21 -48.01
CA TRP A 15 -11.97 -45.99 -46.62
C TRP A 15 -12.05 -44.57 -46.00
N TYR A 16 -12.99 -44.40 -45.05
CA TYR A 16 -12.77 -43.59 -43.85
C TYR A 16 -13.48 -44.21 -42.64
N THR A 17 -12.73 -44.40 -41.56
CA THR A 17 -13.22 -44.89 -40.26
C THR A 17 -14.11 -43.86 -39.60
N ILE A 18 -15.36 -44.25 -39.32
CA ILE A 18 -16.29 -43.53 -38.45
C ILE A 18 -16.05 -44.00 -37.01
N ILE A 19 -15.77 -43.06 -36.10
CA ILE A 19 -16.03 -43.26 -34.67
C ILE A 19 -17.30 -42.48 -34.32
N SER A 20 -18.26 -43.24 -33.77
CA SER A 20 -19.64 -42.91 -33.45
C SER A 20 -19.86 -41.59 -32.70
N ARG A 21 -20.77 -40.77 -33.24
CA ARG A 21 -21.57 -39.84 -32.43
C ARG A 21 -22.90 -40.53 -32.08
N MET A 22 -23.09 -40.88 -30.82
CA MET A 22 -24.44 -41.10 -30.29
C MET A 22 -25.16 -39.75 -30.18
N ARG A 23 -26.28 -39.64 -30.91
CA ARG A 23 -27.32 -38.65 -30.65
C ARG A 23 -28.20 -39.18 -29.53
N CYS A 24 -28.46 -38.38 -28.51
CA CYS A 24 -29.73 -38.42 -27.79
C CYS A 24 -30.39 -37.05 -27.87
N THR A 25 -31.58 -37.13 -28.46
CA THR A 25 -32.69 -36.19 -28.62
C THR A 25 -32.93 -35.23 -27.47
N ALA A 26 -33.15 -33.97 -27.85
CA ALA A 26 -33.71 -32.92 -27.02
C ALA A 26 -35.25 -32.98 -27.02
N GLN A 27 -35.84 -32.71 -25.86
CA GLN A 27 -37.20 -32.17 -25.65
C GLN A 27 -37.11 -31.16 -24.48
N PRO A 28 -37.94 -30.11 -24.48
CA PRO A 28 -37.65 -28.85 -23.79
C PRO A 28 -38.16 -28.85 -22.34
N ILE A 29 -37.35 -28.32 -21.42
CA ILE A 29 -37.77 -28.01 -20.05
C ILE A 29 -37.58 -26.52 -19.78
N GLU A 30 -38.61 -25.98 -19.15
CA GLU A 30 -38.92 -24.61 -18.79
C GLU A 30 -37.78 -23.80 -18.18
N LYS A 31 -37.89 -22.48 -18.37
CA LYS A 31 -37.02 -21.43 -17.84
C LYS A 31 -36.83 -21.56 -16.31
N ARG A 32 -35.73 -22.17 -15.88
CA ARG A 32 -35.16 -21.96 -14.53
C ARG A 32 -34.23 -20.76 -14.55
N GLN A 33 -34.59 -19.72 -13.80
CA GLN A 33 -33.71 -18.62 -13.41
C GLN A 33 -32.43 -19.18 -12.78
N ARG A 34 -31.29 -19.00 -13.44
CA ARG A 34 -29.98 -19.27 -12.86
C ARG A 34 -29.57 -18.09 -11.97
N PHE A 35 -29.59 -18.30 -10.66
CA PHE A 35 -28.81 -17.50 -9.73
C PHE A 35 -27.33 -17.70 -10.04
N ALA A 36 -26.70 -16.68 -10.64
CA ALA A 36 -25.26 -16.63 -10.80
C ALA A 36 -24.61 -16.32 -9.44
N ASN A 37 -24.19 -17.36 -8.72
CA ASN A 37 -23.25 -17.24 -7.63
C ASN A 37 -21.90 -16.78 -8.21
N ASN A 38 -21.61 -15.50 -8.08
CA ASN A 38 -20.36 -14.89 -8.52
C ASN A 38 -19.37 -14.81 -7.33
N PRO A 39 -18.39 -15.72 -7.21
CA PRO A 39 -17.46 -15.76 -6.06
C PRO A 39 -16.61 -14.49 -5.92
N SER A 40 -16.42 -13.72 -7.01
CA SER A 40 -15.69 -12.44 -6.96
C SER A 40 -16.40 -11.34 -6.17
N ARG A 41 -17.73 -11.43 -6.02
CA ARG A 41 -18.53 -10.46 -5.27
C ARG A 41 -18.50 -10.76 -3.76
N GLN A 42 -18.47 -12.04 -3.39
CA GLN A 42 -18.34 -12.48 -2.00
C GLN A 42 -16.96 -12.16 -1.41
N VAL A 43 -15.87 -12.31 -2.19
CA VAL A 43 -14.51 -11.91 -1.75
C VAL A 43 -14.41 -10.38 -1.54
N ARG A 44 -15.01 -9.57 -2.41
CA ARG A 44 -15.10 -8.10 -2.24
C ARG A 44 -15.98 -7.66 -1.08
N GLN A 45 -16.95 -8.47 -0.67
CA GLN A 45 -17.87 -8.16 0.44
C GLN A 45 -17.29 -8.62 1.78
N ALA A 46 -16.56 -9.74 1.79
CA ALA A 46 -15.73 -10.18 2.92
C ALA A 46 -14.57 -9.20 3.19
N GLY A 47 -13.85 -8.73 2.16
CA GLY A 47 -12.78 -7.75 2.32
C GLY A 47 -13.23 -6.41 2.93
N ARG A 48 -14.43 -5.91 2.58
CA ARG A 48 -15.00 -4.71 3.21
C ARG A 48 -15.45 -4.93 4.66
N GLY A 49 -15.88 -6.15 4.99
CA GLY A 49 -16.26 -6.52 6.36
C GLY A 49 -15.07 -6.71 7.31
N LEU A 50 -13.88 -7.01 6.77
CA LEU A 50 -12.64 -7.17 7.55
C LEU A 50 -11.89 -5.84 7.74
N GLN A 51 -11.87 -4.97 6.72
CA GLN A 51 -11.38 -3.58 6.83
C GLN A 51 -12.12 -2.83 7.96
N ALA A 52 -13.44 -2.94 7.96
CA ALA A 52 -14.34 -2.42 8.99
C ALA A 52 -13.97 -2.79 10.44
N LYS A 53 -13.45 -4.00 10.66
CA LYS A 53 -13.09 -4.49 11.99
C LYS A 53 -11.68 -4.09 12.40
N ALA A 54 -10.74 -4.04 11.44
CA ALA A 54 -9.38 -3.56 11.67
C ALA A 54 -9.34 -2.07 12.01
N ASP A 55 -10.15 -1.27 11.32
CA ASP A 55 -10.22 0.17 11.59
C ASP A 55 -10.96 0.45 12.93
N GLN A 56 -11.87 -0.44 13.34
CA GLN A 56 -12.66 -0.27 14.56
C GLN A 56 -11.79 -0.42 15.82
N SER A 57 -10.86 -1.37 15.88
CA SER A 57 -9.93 -1.50 17.03
C SER A 57 -8.98 -0.31 17.12
N VAL A 58 -8.44 0.15 15.98
CA VAL A 58 -7.54 1.31 15.94
C VAL A 58 -8.25 2.61 16.33
N SER A 59 -9.53 2.79 15.94
CA SER A 59 -10.30 4.01 16.26
C SER A 59 -10.72 4.11 17.74
N VAL A 60 -11.00 2.99 18.41
CA VAL A 60 -11.42 2.98 19.83
C VAL A 60 -10.21 3.20 20.75
N ASP A 61 -9.06 2.62 20.41
CA ASP A 61 -7.81 2.90 21.14
C ASP A 61 -7.35 4.36 20.95
N ARG A 62 -7.61 4.97 19.79
CA ARG A 62 -7.29 6.39 19.48
C ARG A 62 -8.02 7.41 20.34
N LEU A 63 -9.33 7.26 20.53
CA LEU A 63 -10.12 8.17 21.38
C LEU A 63 -9.65 8.12 22.84
N SER A 64 -9.19 6.97 23.30
CA SER A 64 -8.65 6.81 24.66
C SER A 64 -7.22 7.37 24.83
N ALA A 65 -6.43 7.46 23.74
CA ALA A 65 -5.06 7.97 23.77
C ALA A 65 -5.00 9.52 23.75
N LEU A 66 -5.85 10.17 22.96
CA LEU A 66 -5.95 11.64 22.95
C LEU A 66 -6.43 12.20 24.30
N GLN A 67 -7.34 11.50 24.97
CA GLN A 67 -7.76 11.86 26.34
C GLN A 67 -6.60 11.75 27.34
N ARG A 68 -5.71 10.76 27.18
CA ARG A 68 -4.54 10.57 28.07
C ARG A 68 -3.42 11.58 27.83
N MET A 69 -3.27 12.12 26.62
CA MET A 69 -2.30 13.17 26.30
C MET A 69 -2.70 14.54 26.86
N ALA A 70 -4.00 14.81 26.99
CA ALA A 70 -4.49 16.00 27.67
C ALA A 70 -4.19 15.99 29.19
N ASP A 71 -4.00 14.79 29.77
CA ASP A 71 -3.92 14.59 31.22
C ASP A 71 -2.47 14.45 31.76
N SER A 72 -1.44 14.30 30.92
CA SER A 72 -0.10 13.85 31.35
C SER A 72 0.98 14.94 31.46
N GLY A 73 0.67 16.12 31.99
CA GLY A 73 1.64 17.23 32.20
C GLY A 73 2.81 16.92 33.16
N ALA A 74 3.70 15.99 32.84
CA ALA A 74 4.81 15.57 33.70
C ALA A 74 6.15 15.52 32.94
N GLY A 75 7.10 16.31 33.43
CA GLY A 75 8.49 16.31 32.99
C GLY A 75 9.23 15.05 33.43
N VAL A 76 9.63 14.24 32.44
CA VAL A 76 10.65 13.20 32.57
C VAL A 76 11.53 13.32 31.33
N THR A 77 12.84 13.46 31.52
CA THR A 77 13.82 13.51 30.43
C THR A 77 13.76 12.18 29.67
N PRO A 78 13.48 12.17 28.35
CA PRO A 78 13.35 10.93 27.61
C PRO A 78 14.70 10.21 27.47
N VAL A 79 14.69 8.88 27.58
CA VAL A 79 15.88 8.06 27.39
C VAL A 79 16.08 7.84 25.88
N LEU A 80 17.16 8.39 25.33
CA LEU A 80 17.58 8.18 23.94
C LEU A 80 18.30 6.83 23.82
N GLN A 81 17.81 5.91 22.98
CA GLN A 81 18.45 4.61 22.76
C GLN A 81 18.47 4.28 21.26
N ALA A 82 19.65 3.87 20.77
CA ALA A 82 19.83 3.35 19.41
C ALA A 82 19.45 1.87 19.32
N TYR A 83 18.95 1.44 18.17
CA TYR A 83 18.54 0.05 17.94
C TYR A 83 19.69 -0.95 18.13
N ALA A 84 19.61 -1.72 19.22
CA ALA A 84 20.16 -3.08 19.33
C ALA A 84 19.03 -3.95 19.88
N ALA A 85 18.33 -4.68 19.01
CA ALA A 85 17.17 -5.47 19.43
C ALA A 85 17.60 -6.85 19.97
N THR A 86 17.14 -7.18 21.18
CA THR A 86 16.65 -8.53 21.46
C THR A 86 15.16 -8.45 21.78
N SER A 87 14.39 -9.49 21.46
CA SER A 87 12.92 -9.50 21.42
C SER A 87 12.21 -9.46 22.78
N ALA A 88 12.86 -8.94 23.83
CA ALA A 88 12.34 -8.92 25.20
C ALA A 88 12.18 -7.51 25.78
N ASP A 89 12.69 -6.47 25.12
CA ASP A 89 12.69 -5.11 25.65
C ASP A 89 11.45 -4.30 25.19
N PRO A 90 10.97 -3.35 26.02
CA PRO A 90 9.96 -2.39 25.58
C PRO A 90 10.45 -1.67 24.31
N PRO A 91 9.55 -1.31 23.37
CA PRO A 91 9.95 -0.62 22.15
C PRO A 91 10.75 0.64 22.54
N PRO A 92 11.84 0.95 21.80
CA PRO A 92 12.66 2.09 22.14
C PRO A 92 11.78 3.33 22.07
N GLN A 93 11.87 4.21 23.07
CA GLN A 93 11.10 5.47 23.09
C GLN A 93 11.40 6.34 21.86
N TRP A 94 12.54 6.10 21.20
CA TRP A 94 13.02 6.84 20.05
C TRP A 94 13.60 5.89 19.00
N ARG A 95 13.33 6.19 17.74
CA ARG A 95 14.03 5.62 16.58
C ARG A 95 15.02 6.67 16.11
N LEU A 96 16.29 6.32 16.09
CA LEU A 96 17.39 7.19 15.72
C LEU A 96 17.89 6.78 14.34
N SER A 97 18.25 7.75 13.50
CA SER A 97 18.88 7.46 12.22
C SER A 97 20.30 6.94 12.40
N ASP A 98 20.82 6.23 11.40
CA ASP A 98 22.18 5.71 11.42
C ASP A 98 23.23 6.83 11.52
N SER A 99 22.95 8.00 10.93
CA SER A 99 23.86 9.15 10.96
C SER A 99 23.76 9.99 12.26
N ARG A 100 22.74 9.74 13.08
CA ARG A 100 22.42 10.50 14.31
C ARG A 100 22.06 11.96 14.09
N LYS A 101 21.64 12.30 12.87
CA LYS A 101 21.13 13.63 12.54
C LYS A 101 19.61 13.74 12.59
N SER A 102 18.90 12.65 12.94
CA SER A 102 17.45 12.68 13.14
C SER A 102 16.96 11.59 14.10
N ALA A 103 15.80 11.86 14.70
CA ALA A 103 15.16 11.00 15.68
C ALA A 103 13.63 11.14 15.60
N VAL A 104 12.93 10.00 15.67
CA VAL A 104 11.46 9.94 15.74
C VAL A 104 11.05 9.23 17.03
N PRO A 105 10.36 9.91 17.96
CA PRO A 105 9.81 9.25 19.13
C PRO A 105 8.81 8.17 18.69
N GLN A 106 8.84 7.03 19.36
CA GLN A 106 7.91 5.92 19.14
C GLN A 106 6.83 5.97 20.23
N ASP A 107 6.11 7.09 20.29
CA ASP A 107 5.01 7.28 21.26
C ASP A 107 3.85 6.27 21.03
N LYS A 108 3.83 5.64 19.85
CA LYS A 108 2.95 4.54 19.43
C LYS A 108 3.79 3.43 18.79
N SER A 109 3.18 2.25 18.58
CA SER A 109 3.82 1.07 18.00
C SER A 109 4.28 1.20 16.53
N GLY A 110 4.44 2.42 16.01
CA GLY A 110 4.73 2.71 14.61
C GLY A 110 4.92 4.21 14.38
N GLY A 111 5.88 4.83 15.06
CA GLY A 111 6.17 6.26 14.95
C GLY A 111 5.52 7.16 15.99
N GLY A 112 5.67 8.47 15.79
CA GLY A 112 5.20 9.48 16.74
C GLY A 112 4.84 10.81 16.10
N ALA A 113 4.17 11.68 16.87
CA ALA A 113 3.67 12.97 16.38
C ALA A 113 4.77 14.05 16.26
N SER A 114 6.04 13.67 16.40
CA SER A 114 7.18 14.57 16.29
C SER A 114 8.31 13.91 15.51
N LEU A 115 9.14 14.72 14.90
CA LEU A 115 10.41 14.36 14.28
C LEU A 115 11.39 15.39 14.79
N TYR A 116 12.60 14.97 15.13
CA TYR A 116 13.71 15.86 15.44
C TYR A 116 14.79 15.63 14.39
N ALA A 117 15.36 16.70 13.85
CA ALA A 117 16.40 16.59 12.84
C ALA A 117 17.32 17.81 12.85
N THR A 118 18.56 17.63 12.37
CA THR A 118 19.47 18.76 12.18
C THR A 118 18.91 19.75 11.14
N PRO A 119 19.30 21.04 11.19
CA PRO A 119 18.88 22.03 10.21
C PRO A 119 19.19 21.63 8.75
N GLU A 120 20.26 20.88 8.53
CA GLU A 120 20.65 20.33 7.22
C GLU A 120 19.57 19.38 6.67
N ILE A 121 19.12 18.41 7.47
CA ILE A 121 18.11 17.42 7.07
C ILE A 121 16.76 18.09 6.84
N ILE A 122 16.37 19.05 7.69
CA ILE A 122 15.13 19.82 7.54
C ILE A 122 15.15 20.59 6.23
N LYS A 123 16.25 21.29 5.95
CA LYS A 123 16.41 22.08 4.73
C LYS A 123 16.43 21.22 3.47
N ASP A 124 17.19 20.12 3.45
CA ASP A 124 17.22 19.21 2.30
C ASP A 124 15.84 18.61 2.02
N GLY A 125 15.12 18.21 3.08
CA GLY A 125 13.74 17.75 2.99
C GLY A 125 12.81 18.80 2.40
N ASP A 126 12.84 20.03 2.93
CA ASP A 126 12.01 21.13 2.45
C ASP A 126 12.28 21.50 0.98
N ASP A 127 13.56 21.59 0.60
CA ASP A 127 13.99 21.92 -0.76
C ASP A 127 13.53 20.84 -1.77
N LYS A 128 13.68 19.56 -1.42
CA LYS A 128 13.27 18.44 -2.29
C LYS A 128 11.76 18.26 -2.35
N LEU A 129 11.04 18.49 -1.26
CA LEU A 129 9.58 18.55 -1.26
C LEU A 129 9.09 19.67 -2.18
N LEU A 130 9.69 20.86 -2.10
CA LEU A 130 9.38 21.96 -3.01
C LEU A 130 9.66 21.59 -4.47
N ALA A 131 10.80 20.96 -4.75
CA ALA A 131 11.16 20.50 -6.10
C ALA A 131 10.20 19.42 -6.63
N ALA A 132 9.61 18.62 -5.75
CA ALA A 132 8.56 17.64 -6.08
C ALA A 132 7.15 18.26 -6.17
N SER A 133 7.03 19.60 -6.07
CA SER A 133 5.76 20.33 -6.00
C SER A 133 4.86 19.87 -4.86
N SER A 134 5.46 19.38 -3.76
CA SER A 134 4.73 18.95 -2.59
C SER A 134 3.87 20.05 -2.00
N ALA A 135 2.71 19.68 -1.48
CA ALA A 135 1.90 20.57 -0.65
C ALA A 135 2.37 20.61 0.82
N ILE A 136 3.36 19.79 1.18
CA ILE A 136 4.00 19.81 2.49
C ILE A 136 5.33 20.58 2.38
N GLY A 137 5.58 21.45 3.36
CA GLY A 137 6.91 21.96 3.66
C GLY A 137 7.35 21.53 5.06
N LEU A 138 8.64 21.66 5.34
CA LEU A 138 9.24 21.39 6.64
C LEU A 138 9.94 22.66 7.15
N THR A 139 9.75 22.96 8.42
CA THR A 139 10.52 23.99 9.12
C THR A 139 10.98 23.46 10.47
N GLN A 140 12.00 24.07 11.04
CA GLN A 140 12.38 23.83 12.43
C GLN A 140 11.53 24.68 13.37
N THR A 141 11.28 24.16 14.57
CA THR A 141 10.80 24.96 15.70
C THR A 141 11.98 25.42 16.56
N THR A 142 11.69 26.04 17.70
CA THR A 142 12.69 26.38 18.74
C THR A 142 13.00 25.24 19.70
N ASP A 143 12.27 24.13 19.61
CA ASP A 143 12.45 22.96 20.47
C ASP A 143 13.69 22.18 20.03
N LEU A 144 14.70 22.16 20.88
CA LEU A 144 16.05 21.70 20.61
C LEU A 144 16.41 20.53 21.53
N MET A 145 17.05 19.52 20.95
CA MET A 145 17.66 18.40 21.65
C MET A 145 19.09 18.19 21.13
N GLU A 146 19.98 17.74 22.00
CA GLU A 146 21.30 17.25 21.59
C GLU A 146 21.24 15.72 21.39
N LEU A 147 21.76 15.24 20.25
CA LEU A 147 21.90 13.82 19.95
C LEU A 147 23.34 13.52 19.50
N GLU A 148 24.13 12.96 20.41
CA GLU A 148 25.50 12.53 20.15
C GLU A 148 26.36 13.62 19.48
N GLY A 149 26.29 14.85 19.99
CA GLY A 149 27.00 16.01 19.44
C GLY A 149 26.32 16.71 18.25
N ASN A 150 25.12 16.28 17.85
CA ASN A 150 24.30 16.99 16.88
C ASN A 150 23.17 17.77 17.58
N ASP A 151 23.04 19.05 17.26
CA ASP A 151 21.85 19.82 17.60
C ASP A 151 20.72 19.45 16.64
N ILE A 152 19.67 18.81 17.16
CA ILE A 152 18.48 18.42 16.40
C ILE A 152 17.26 19.19 16.90
N TYR A 153 16.51 19.76 15.96
CA TYR A 153 15.34 20.57 16.25
C TYR A 153 14.08 19.79 15.92
N ARG A 154 13.02 20.00 16.70
CA ARG A 154 11.71 19.48 16.34
C ARG A 154 11.30 20.06 14.99
N VAL A 155 10.84 19.20 14.11
CA VAL A 155 10.37 19.52 12.77
C VAL A 155 8.88 19.80 12.83
N ALA A 156 8.48 20.97 12.36
CA ALA A 156 7.09 21.34 12.14
C ALA A 156 6.79 21.23 10.63
N PRO A 157 6.00 20.23 10.20
CA PRO A 157 5.49 20.22 8.85
C PRO A 157 4.40 21.29 8.70
N TYR A 158 4.33 21.93 7.55
CA TYR A 158 3.32 22.96 7.25
C TYR A 158 2.71 22.77 5.87
N LEU A 159 1.53 23.35 5.68
CA LEU A 159 0.81 23.31 4.42
C LEU A 159 1.27 24.47 3.51
N ARG A 160 1.79 24.16 2.33
CA ARG A 160 2.21 25.18 1.35
C ARG A 160 0.99 25.69 0.59
N GLU A 161 0.66 26.98 0.74
CA GLU A 161 -0.50 27.58 0.09
C GLU A 161 -0.45 27.50 -1.45
N THR A 162 0.74 27.69 -2.04
CA THR A 162 0.96 27.75 -3.48
C THR A 162 0.72 26.42 -4.20
N ALA A 163 1.00 25.29 -3.54
CA ALA A 163 0.82 23.95 -4.10
C ALA A 163 -0.67 23.53 -4.15
N ILE A 164 -1.55 24.29 -3.51
CA ILE A 164 -2.95 23.93 -3.29
C ILE A 164 -3.87 25.00 -3.92
N ALA A 165 -3.33 25.98 -4.64
CA ALA A 165 -4.11 27.08 -5.22
C ALA A 165 -5.05 26.62 -6.36
N ASP A 166 -4.71 25.56 -7.09
CA ASP A 166 -5.35 25.24 -8.39
C ASP A 166 -6.15 23.93 -8.43
N VAL A 167 -6.36 23.25 -7.29
CA VAL A 167 -6.80 21.85 -7.33
C VAL A 167 -7.97 21.55 -6.39
N ASP A 168 -9.09 21.11 -6.98
CA ASP A 168 -10.36 20.70 -6.35
C ASP A 168 -10.79 21.63 -5.19
N HIS A 169 -11.14 22.87 -5.56
CA HIS A 169 -11.36 24.04 -4.70
C HIS A 169 -12.04 23.73 -3.35
N ASP A 170 -13.04 22.85 -3.29
CA ASP A 170 -13.79 22.62 -2.06
C ASP A 170 -13.07 21.71 -1.05
N ARG A 171 -12.28 20.73 -1.51
CA ARG A 171 -11.59 19.79 -0.60
C ARG A 171 -10.36 20.41 0.01
N THR A 172 -9.59 21.06 -0.84
CA THR A 172 -8.39 21.78 -0.44
C THR A 172 -8.72 23.01 0.40
N LYS A 173 -9.86 23.67 0.14
CA LYS A 173 -10.37 24.75 0.98
C LYS A 173 -10.57 24.32 2.43
N LYS A 174 -11.18 23.15 2.70
CA LYS A 174 -11.33 22.66 4.08
C LYS A 174 -9.98 22.54 4.78
N LEU A 175 -8.99 21.93 4.12
CA LEU A 175 -7.66 21.75 4.69
C LEU A 175 -6.97 23.10 4.97
N LYS A 176 -7.11 24.07 4.05
CA LYS A 176 -6.60 25.44 4.22
C LYS A 176 -7.26 26.16 5.40
N GLU A 177 -8.60 26.18 5.45
CA GLU A 177 -9.35 26.85 6.52
C GLU A 177 -9.01 26.26 7.90
N ILE A 178 -8.82 24.94 8.01
CA ILE A 178 -8.42 24.31 9.28
C ILE A 178 -7.00 24.70 9.68
N ASN A 179 -6.04 24.66 8.74
CA ASN A 179 -4.64 24.97 9.02
C ASN A 179 -4.35 26.48 9.14
N ALA A 180 -5.24 27.34 8.64
CA ALA A 180 -5.19 28.79 8.88
C ALA A 180 -5.79 29.18 10.25
N GLY A 181 -6.40 28.24 10.98
CA GLY A 181 -7.09 28.50 12.23
C GLY A 181 -8.52 29.06 12.08
N ASP A 182 -9.02 29.23 10.85
CA ASP A 182 -10.38 29.73 10.57
C ASP A 182 -11.46 28.74 11.01
N LYS A 183 -11.13 27.44 11.06
CA LYS A 183 -12.02 26.36 11.43
C LYS A 183 -11.34 25.31 12.31
N ALA A 184 -12.11 24.73 13.21
CA ALA A 184 -11.70 23.52 13.90
C ALA A 184 -11.62 22.33 12.92
N ASP A 185 -10.77 21.35 13.22
CA ASP A 185 -10.78 20.07 12.51
C ASP A 185 -12.02 19.22 12.86
N ASP A 186 -12.13 18.01 12.29
CA ASP A 186 -13.28 17.14 12.56
C ASP A 186 -13.27 16.52 13.98
N MET A 187 -12.22 16.77 14.76
CA MET A 187 -12.12 16.48 16.19
C MET A 187 -12.46 17.70 17.08
N GLY A 188 -12.70 18.86 16.48
CA GLY A 188 -13.01 20.10 17.20
C GLY A 188 -11.78 20.88 17.67
N VAL A 189 -10.58 20.55 17.18
CA VAL A 189 -9.31 21.17 17.58
C VAL A 189 -8.95 22.33 16.63
N THR A 190 -8.55 23.46 17.21
CA THR A 190 -8.13 24.70 16.51
C THR A 190 -6.64 25.03 16.68
N ASP A 191 -5.84 24.05 17.11
CA ASP A 191 -4.40 24.18 17.34
C ASP A 191 -3.67 24.55 16.03
N ASP A 192 -3.01 25.70 16.01
CA ASP A 192 -2.25 26.24 14.89
C ASP A 192 -0.80 25.74 14.83
N ASP A 193 -0.30 25.11 15.89
CA ASP A 193 1.07 24.58 15.99
C ASP A 193 1.21 23.17 15.38
N ILE A 194 0.09 22.47 15.15
CA ILE A 194 0.08 21.13 14.56
C ILE A 194 -0.73 21.14 13.27
N LEU A 195 -0.04 20.80 12.17
CA LEU A 195 -0.64 20.57 10.87
C LEU A 195 -1.85 19.62 10.99
N ALA A 196 -3.00 20.03 10.48
CA ALA A 196 -4.12 19.12 10.27
C ALA A 196 -4.00 18.47 8.89
N MET A 197 -4.27 17.17 8.82
CA MET A 197 -4.16 16.36 7.60
C MET A 197 -5.37 15.44 7.44
N TRP A 198 -5.60 14.99 6.20
CA TRP A 198 -6.57 13.94 5.94
C TRP A 198 -6.23 12.66 6.72
N THR A 199 -7.23 12.04 7.35
CA THR A 199 -7.08 10.71 7.94
C THR A 199 -7.24 9.64 6.86
N ASP A 200 -6.29 9.56 5.92
CA ASP A 200 -6.21 8.56 4.86
C ASP A 200 -4.77 8.50 4.34
N CYS A 201 -4.11 7.34 4.44
CA CYS A 201 -2.70 7.19 4.07
C CYS A 201 -2.44 7.57 2.61
N GLY A 202 -3.38 7.22 1.72
CA GLY A 202 -3.28 7.55 0.30
C GLY A 202 -3.41 9.05 0.03
N LYS A 203 -4.25 9.78 0.77
CA LYS A 203 -4.38 11.24 0.67
C LYS A 203 -3.14 11.94 1.19
N VAL A 204 -2.63 11.55 2.37
CA VAL A 204 -1.40 12.15 2.92
C VAL A 204 -0.23 11.95 1.97
N ALA A 205 -0.04 10.71 1.47
CA ALA A 205 1.02 10.44 0.49
C ALA A 205 0.84 11.28 -0.79
N ARG A 206 -0.41 11.50 -1.25
CA ARG A 206 -0.69 12.39 -2.39
C ARG A 206 -0.30 13.85 -2.13
N THR A 207 -0.57 14.36 -0.93
CA THR A 207 -0.17 15.72 -0.53
C THR A 207 1.35 15.84 -0.52
N VAL A 208 2.05 14.82 0.02
CA VAL A 208 3.53 14.75 -0.02
C VAL A 208 4.06 14.70 -1.46
N MET A 209 3.42 13.93 -2.35
CA MET A 209 3.81 13.81 -3.76
C MET A 209 3.42 14.98 -4.66
N GLY A 210 2.74 16.01 -4.15
CA GLY A 210 2.32 17.15 -4.96
C GLY A 210 1.24 16.82 -6.00
N VAL A 211 0.48 15.73 -5.84
CA VAL A 211 -0.58 15.32 -6.78
C VAL A 211 -1.98 15.67 -6.31
N GLU A 212 -2.11 16.44 -5.23
CA GLU A 212 -3.40 16.80 -4.67
C GLU A 212 -4.27 17.50 -5.73
N GLY A 213 -5.49 16.97 -5.92
CA GLY A 213 -6.48 17.38 -6.92
C GLY A 213 -6.15 17.08 -8.39
N THR A 214 -4.97 16.58 -8.74
CA THR A 214 -4.81 15.94 -10.05
C THR A 214 -5.69 14.68 -10.05
N ARG A 215 -6.44 14.40 -11.12
CA ARG A 215 -7.14 13.09 -11.26
C ARG A 215 -6.16 11.90 -11.30
N SER A 216 -4.86 12.18 -11.26
CA SER A 216 -3.77 11.22 -11.31
C SER A 216 -3.58 10.60 -9.93
N SER A 217 -3.95 9.32 -9.79
CA SER A 217 -3.58 8.55 -8.60
C SER A 217 -2.07 8.32 -8.59
N PRO A 218 -1.41 8.36 -7.41
CA PRO A 218 0.00 7.99 -7.28
C PRO A 218 0.28 6.68 -7.97
N LYS A 219 1.36 6.66 -8.74
CA LYS A 219 1.66 5.52 -9.57
C LYS A 219 2.75 4.70 -8.93
N ALA A 220 2.45 3.45 -8.60
CA ALA A 220 3.47 2.50 -8.18
C ALA A 220 4.46 2.28 -9.32
N THR A 221 5.75 2.20 -8.98
CA THR A 221 6.88 2.04 -9.89
C THR A 221 7.91 1.07 -9.34
N THR A 222 8.75 0.56 -10.23
CA THR A 222 9.94 -0.24 -9.95
C THR A 222 11.12 0.32 -10.74
N GLU A 223 12.33 -0.15 -10.45
CA GLU A 223 13.53 0.21 -11.22
C GLU A 223 13.52 -0.38 -12.64
N ILE A 224 12.63 -1.33 -12.91
CA ILE A 224 12.44 -1.87 -14.25
C ILE A 224 11.62 -0.90 -15.12
N GLY A 225 12.33 -0.18 -16.00
CA GLY A 225 11.81 0.88 -16.87
C GLY A 225 10.68 0.50 -17.85
N ASP A 226 10.38 -0.79 -18.03
CA ASP A 226 9.34 -1.29 -18.95
C ASP A 226 7.94 -1.45 -18.30
N SER A 227 7.83 -1.23 -16.98
CA SER A 227 6.54 -1.28 -16.29
C SER A 227 5.84 0.09 -16.37
N LYS A 228 4.59 0.11 -16.85
CA LYS A 228 3.80 1.34 -16.82
C LYS A 228 3.38 1.58 -15.38
N ALA A 229 3.70 2.76 -14.86
CA ALA A 229 3.29 3.17 -13.53
C ALA A 229 1.74 3.12 -13.41
N SER A 230 1.18 2.68 -12.29
CA SER A 230 -0.28 2.51 -12.13
C SER A 230 -0.82 3.06 -10.81
N GLY A 231 -1.96 3.76 -10.93
CA GLY A 231 -2.76 4.30 -9.83
C GLY A 231 -3.48 3.27 -8.96
N ASN A 232 -3.51 2.02 -9.41
CA ASN A 232 -4.00 0.89 -8.63
C ASN A 232 -2.81 -0.03 -8.34
N PRO A 233 -2.28 -0.01 -7.11
CA PRO A 233 -1.12 -0.82 -6.73
C PRO A 233 -1.33 -2.33 -6.92
N GLU A 234 -2.55 -2.84 -6.69
CA GLU A 234 -2.87 -4.26 -6.89
C GLU A 234 -2.80 -4.64 -8.37
N ALA A 235 -3.34 -3.78 -9.24
CA ALA A 235 -3.23 -3.96 -10.70
C ALA A 235 -1.77 -3.84 -11.16
N TYR A 236 -1.03 -2.89 -10.59
CA TYR A 236 0.39 -2.71 -10.89
C TYR A 236 1.19 -3.97 -10.58
N SER A 237 1.04 -4.54 -9.38
CA SER A 237 1.69 -5.79 -8.99
C SER A 237 1.41 -6.90 -10.01
N LYS A 238 0.15 -7.06 -10.45
CA LYS A 238 -0.24 -8.09 -11.43
C LYS A 238 0.45 -7.91 -12.78
N GLU A 239 0.65 -6.68 -13.22
CA GLU A 239 1.34 -6.37 -14.49
C GLU A 239 2.86 -6.44 -14.38
N MET A 240 3.42 -6.01 -13.25
CA MET A 240 4.85 -5.91 -13.02
C MET A 240 5.50 -7.30 -12.94
N PHE A 241 4.99 -8.22 -12.12
CA PHE A 241 5.64 -9.51 -11.87
C PHE A 241 6.02 -10.29 -13.15
N PRO A 242 5.14 -10.44 -14.16
CA PRO A 242 5.51 -11.10 -15.41
C PRO A 242 6.67 -10.42 -16.16
N LYS A 243 6.71 -9.08 -16.17
CA LYS A 243 7.78 -8.31 -16.81
C LYS A 243 9.08 -8.42 -16.03
N ALA A 244 9.00 -8.29 -14.71
CA ALA A 244 10.16 -8.35 -13.84
C ALA A 244 10.82 -9.72 -13.82
N ILE A 245 10.04 -10.80 -13.78
CA ILE A 245 10.58 -12.16 -13.90
C ILE A 245 11.30 -12.34 -15.23
N LYS A 246 10.75 -11.81 -16.32
CA LYS A 246 11.41 -11.86 -17.63
C LYS A 246 12.70 -11.03 -17.66
N ALA A 247 12.71 -9.84 -17.05
CA ALA A 247 13.87 -8.95 -17.01
C ALA A 247 15.01 -9.51 -16.12
N PHE A 248 14.65 -10.18 -15.03
CA PHE A 248 15.60 -10.80 -14.12
C PHE A 248 16.32 -11.99 -14.78
N PHE A 249 15.64 -12.75 -15.62
CA PHE A 249 16.23 -13.91 -16.29
C PHE A 249 17.36 -13.51 -17.25
N GLY A 250 18.50 -14.19 -17.11
CA GLY A 250 19.67 -13.94 -17.95
C GLY A 250 20.54 -12.79 -17.46
N THR A 251 20.24 -12.26 -16.27
CA THR A 251 21.16 -11.43 -15.51
C THR A 251 22.05 -12.30 -14.64
N ASP A 252 23.26 -11.82 -14.32
CA ASP A 252 24.16 -12.48 -13.38
C ASP A 252 23.50 -12.65 -12.00
N ALA A 253 22.64 -11.70 -11.60
CA ALA A 253 21.88 -11.77 -10.36
C ALA A 253 20.89 -12.94 -10.28
N SER A 254 20.53 -13.54 -11.43
CA SER A 254 19.66 -14.71 -11.49
C SER A 254 20.39 -16.05 -11.47
N GLU A 255 21.72 -16.03 -11.65
CA GLU A 255 22.53 -17.24 -11.72
C GLU A 255 22.45 -18.05 -10.41
N GLY A 256 22.36 -19.37 -10.52
CA GLY A 256 22.23 -20.27 -9.37
C GLY A 256 20.83 -20.35 -8.74
N PHE A 257 19.91 -19.43 -9.03
CA PHE A 257 18.56 -19.45 -8.45
C PHE A 257 17.48 -20.04 -9.36
N LEU A 258 17.79 -20.23 -10.65
CA LEU A 258 16.82 -20.71 -11.62
C LEU A 258 16.67 -22.24 -11.55
N THR A 259 15.43 -22.69 -11.43
CA THR A 259 15.05 -24.11 -11.47
C THR A 259 14.64 -24.58 -12.87
N LYS A 260 15.23 -25.71 -13.34
CA LYS A 260 14.80 -26.40 -14.56
C LYS A 260 13.32 -26.82 -14.46
N GLY A 261 12.57 -26.63 -15.55
CA GLY A 261 11.14 -26.93 -15.62
C GLY A 261 10.22 -25.84 -15.06
N VAL A 262 10.75 -24.92 -14.25
CA VAL A 262 10.01 -23.76 -13.73
C VAL A 262 10.42 -22.48 -14.45
N HIS A 263 11.72 -22.19 -14.46
CA HIS A 263 12.28 -20.96 -15.02
C HIS A 263 12.85 -21.15 -16.42
N TYR A 264 13.39 -22.33 -16.70
CA TYR A 264 13.98 -22.65 -18.01
C TYR A 264 13.75 -24.10 -18.42
N ARG A 265 13.95 -24.39 -19.71
CA ARG A 265 14.07 -25.72 -20.26
C ARG A 265 15.46 -25.88 -20.87
N SER A 266 16.07 -27.04 -20.68
CA SER A 266 17.30 -27.42 -21.38
C SER A 266 17.10 -28.71 -22.17
N ILE A 267 17.50 -28.68 -23.44
CA ILE A 267 17.50 -29.83 -24.36
C ILE A 267 18.87 -29.85 -25.04
N GLY A 268 19.75 -30.77 -24.61
CA GLY A 268 21.14 -30.78 -25.05
C GLY A 268 21.86 -29.46 -24.69
N PRO A 269 22.58 -28.82 -25.63
CA PRO A 269 23.26 -27.55 -25.38
C PRO A 269 22.32 -26.34 -25.38
N PHE A 270 21.05 -26.51 -25.77
CA PHE A 270 20.11 -25.40 -25.89
C PHE A 270 19.39 -25.12 -24.59
N PHE A 271 19.28 -23.84 -24.25
CA PHE A 271 18.66 -23.33 -23.04
C PHE A 271 17.62 -22.27 -23.40
N TRP A 272 16.40 -22.41 -22.86
CA TRP A 272 15.27 -21.51 -23.15
C TRP A 272 14.54 -21.09 -21.88
N PHE A 273 14.41 -19.79 -21.65
CA PHE A 273 13.61 -19.28 -20.55
C PHE A 273 12.10 -19.53 -20.78
N ILE A 274 11.41 -19.98 -19.73
CA ILE A 274 9.97 -20.16 -19.72
C ILE A 274 9.32 -18.81 -19.43
N LYS A 275 8.52 -18.30 -20.37
CA LYS A 275 7.80 -17.04 -20.17
C LYS A 275 6.60 -17.25 -19.22
N PRO A 276 6.41 -16.39 -18.20
CA PRO A 276 5.19 -16.44 -17.39
C PRO A 276 3.95 -16.11 -18.25
N ARG A 277 2.88 -16.88 -18.09
CA ARG A 277 1.62 -16.73 -18.86
C ARG A 277 0.60 -15.79 -18.18
N SER A 278 0.82 -15.48 -16.90
CA SER A 278 -0.04 -14.66 -16.06
C SER A 278 0.68 -14.19 -14.80
N ALA A 279 0.13 -13.20 -14.11
CA ALA A 279 0.59 -12.75 -12.79
C ALA A 279 0.75 -13.92 -11.80
N LYS A 280 -0.25 -14.81 -11.74
CA LYS A 280 -0.23 -15.99 -10.86
C LYS A 280 0.92 -16.95 -11.20
N SER A 281 1.25 -17.11 -12.49
CA SER A 281 2.41 -17.92 -12.89
C SER A 281 3.74 -17.24 -12.58
N ALA A 282 3.85 -15.93 -12.80
CA ALA A 282 5.04 -15.15 -12.48
C ALA A 282 5.35 -15.20 -10.97
N ARG A 283 4.33 -15.04 -10.11
CA ARG A 283 4.49 -15.17 -8.66
C ARG A 283 4.90 -16.58 -8.22
N ARG A 284 4.46 -17.63 -8.92
CA ARG A 284 4.96 -19.00 -8.66
C ARG A 284 6.43 -19.14 -9.02
N MET A 285 6.86 -18.55 -10.14
CA MET A 285 8.27 -18.53 -10.54
C MET A 285 9.10 -17.75 -9.51
N TYR A 286 8.66 -16.55 -9.15
CA TYR A 286 9.25 -15.75 -8.05
C TYR A 286 9.45 -16.57 -6.77
N HIS A 287 8.42 -17.30 -6.31
CA HIS A 287 8.56 -18.15 -5.13
C HIS A 287 9.54 -19.32 -5.31
N ALA A 288 9.61 -19.89 -6.51
CA ALA A 288 10.51 -21.00 -6.81
C ALA A 288 11.99 -20.61 -6.87
N LEU A 289 12.31 -19.31 -6.84
CA LEU A 289 13.69 -18.81 -6.70
C LEU A 289 14.30 -19.14 -5.32
N GLY A 290 13.50 -19.61 -4.35
CA GLY A 290 13.96 -19.77 -2.96
C GLY A 290 14.05 -18.42 -2.24
N GLU A 291 14.56 -18.41 -1.02
CA GLU A 291 14.69 -17.17 -0.24
C GLU A 291 15.74 -16.24 -0.82
N GLU A 292 16.97 -16.74 -1.02
CA GLU A 292 18.08 -15.93 -1.54
C GLU A 292 17.83 -15.44 -2.97
N GLY A 293 17.24 -16.28 -3.83
CA GLY A 293 16.89 -15.85 -5.19
C GLY A 293 15.77 -14.81 -5.21
N ARG A 294 14.83 -14.84 -4.23
CA ARG A 294 13.85 -13.75 -4.07
C ARG A 294 14.52 -12.47 -3.58
N LYS A 295 15.47 -12.54 -2.65
CA LYS A 295 16.23 -11.34 -2.23
C LYS A 295 17.00 -10.74 -3.40
N ALA A 296 17.64 -11.57 -4.23
CA ALA A 296 18.34 -11.12 -5.44
C ALA A 296 17.39 -10.49 -6.46
N PHE A 297 16.21 -11.10 -6.65
CA PHE A 297 15.15 -10.54 -7.48
C PHE A 297 14.66 -9.20 -6.93
N ASP A 298 14.29 -9.14 -5.65
CA ASP A 298 13.75 -7.93 -5.02
C ASP A 298 14.73 -6.77 -5.13
N LYS A 299 16.04 -7.04 -4.97
CA LYS A 299 17.12 -6.09 -5.16
C LYS A 299 17.23 -5.62 -6.62
N HIS A 300 17.19 -6.54 -7.57
CA HIS A 300 17.26 -6.22 -8.99
C HIS A 300 16.07 -5.35 -9.46
N VAL A 301 14.91 -5.51 -8.81
CA VAL A 301 13.66 -4.86 -9.21
C VAL A 301 13.39 -3.57 -8.41
N GLY A 302 14.00 -3.40 -7.24
CA GLY A 302 13.74 -2.29 -6.32
C GLY A 302 12.38 -2.41 -5.63
N ILE A 303 12.06 -3.59 -5.09
CA ILE A 303 10.82 -3.87 -4.35
C ILE A 303 11.09 -4.43 -2.95
N ASN A 304 10.04 -4.53 -2.14
CA ASN A 304 10.10 -5.06 -0.78
C ASN A 304 11.13 -4.28 0.07
N ARG A 305 12.14 -4.96 0.60
CA ARG A 305 13.24 -4.36 1.37
C ARG A 305 14.08 -3.36 0.59
N TYR A 306 14.06 -3.47 -0.74
CA TYR A 306 14.85 -2.63 -1.63
C TYR A 306 14.03 -1.50 -2.27
N ALA A 307 12.77 -1.32 -1.86
CA ALA A 307 12.04 -0.11 -2.18
C ALA A 307 12.67 1.07 -1.42
N ASN A 308 13.06 2.12 -2.15
CA ASN A 308 13.68 3.32 -1.61
C ASN A 308 13.20 4.57 -2.38
N PRO A 309 11.95 5.02 -2.15
CA PRO A 309 11.41 6.21 -2.80
C PRO A 309 12.17 7.46 -2.36
N ASP A 310 12.29 8.45 -3.26
CA ASP A 310 12.91 9.74 -2.97
C ASP A 310 12.02 10.63 -2.08
N ILE A 311 12.59 11.73 -1.56
CA ILE A 311 11.80 12.77 -0.87
C ILE A 311 10.78 13.35 -1.85
N GLY A 312 9.53 13.52 -1.41
CA GLY A 312 8.42 13.89 -2.29
C GLY A 312 7.87 12.72 -3.12
N SER A 313 8.35 11.50 -2.91
CA SER A 313 7.73 10.25 -3.38
C SER A 313 7.06 9.51 -2.22
N ALA A 314 6.58 8.29 -2.45
CA ALA A 314 5.95 7.49 -1.40
C ALA A 314 6.31 6.00 -1.51
N TYR A 315 6.22 5.32 -0.38
CA TYR A 315 6.03 3.87 -0.36
C TYR A 315 4.59 3.52 -0.67
N THR A 316 4.39 2.38 -1.34
CA THR A 316 3.11 1.68 -1.29
C THR A 316 3.31 0.18 -1.10
N MET A 317 2.55 -0.40 -0.19
CA MET A 317 2.51 -1.85 0.05
C MET A 317 1.18 -2.39 -0.40
N VAL A 318 1.17 -3.57 -1.02
CA VAL A 318 -0.04 -4.27 -1.43
C VAL A 318 -0.09 -5.65 -0.84
N THR A 319 -1.28 -6.06 -0.40
CA THR A 319 -1.52 -7.45 0.00
C THR A 319 -1.52 -8.36 -1.22
N GLU A 320 -0.76 -9.45 -1.13
CA GLU A 320 -0.58 -10.39 -2.23
C GLU A 320 -1.45 -11.64 -2.05
N GLY A 321 -2.77 -11.45 -2.03
CA GLY A 321 -3.74 -12.52 -1.74
C GLY A 321 -3.68 -13.73 -2.68
N ASP A 322 -3.16 -13.54 -3.91
CA ASP A 322 -2.97 -14.59 -4.92
C ASP A 322 -1.56 -15.21 -4.90
N MET A 323 -0.69 -14.78 -3.99
CA MET A 323 0.69 -15.26 -3.89
C MET A 323 0.76 -16.61 -3.17
N PRO A 324 1.58 -17.57 -3.65
CA PRO A 324 1.72 -18.89 -3.04
C PRO A 324 1.95 -18.85 -1.52
N GLY A 325 1.10 -19.59 -0.79
CA GLY A 325 1.18 -19.69 0.66
C GLY A 325 0.68 -18.47 1.42
N PHE A 326 -0.10 -17.59 0.78
CA PHE A 326 -0.78 -16.49 1.46
C PHE A 326 -1.74 -17.01 2.55
N LYS A 327 -1.74 -16.31 3.68
CA LYS A 327 -2.60 -16.46 4.84
C LYS A 327 -3.02 -15.06 5.28
N SER A 328 -4.33 -14.85 5.34
CA SER A 328 -4.89 -13.61 5.91
C SER A 328 -4.78 -13.64 7.43
N SER A 329 -4.60 -12.46 8.03
CA SER A 329 -4.63 -12.23 9.48
C SER A 329 -6.06 -12.02 10.03
N GLY A 330 -7.10 -12.05 9.19
CA GLY A 330 -8.46 -11.65 9.56
C GLY A 330 -8.68 -10.13 9.62
N HIS A 331 -7.60 -9.34 9.56
CA HIS A 331 -7.60 -7.87 9.53
C HIS A 331 -6.72 -7.34 8.40
N THR A 332 -6.77 -8.04 7.26
CA THR A 332 -5.86 -7.76 6.14
C THR A 332 -6.32 -6.56 5.31
N TRP A 333 -5.51 -5.52 5.28
CA TRP A 333 -5.65 -4.34 4.42
C TRP A 333 -5.39 -4.72 2.96
N ASN A 334 -5.92 -3.92 2.04
CA ASN A 334 -5.64 -4.15 0.61
C ASN A 334 -4.30 -3.51 0.20
N PHE A 335 -4.02 -2.32 0.75
CA PHE A 335 -2.81 -1.56 0.50
C PHE A 335 -2.55 -0.56 1.63
N HIS A 336 -1.32 -0.04 1.68
CA HIS A 336 -0.89 1.08 2.52
C HIS A 336 0.00 2.05 1.75
N TRP A 337 0.10 3.29 2.21
CA TRP A 337 0.90 4.36 1.61
C TRP A 337 1.65 5.14 2.69
N ALA A 338 2.87 5.57 2.39
CA ALA A 338 3.64 6.43 3.28
C ALA A 338 4.48 7.42 2.47
N GLY A 339 4.21 8.72 2.60
CA GLY A 339 4.92 9.75 1.84
C GLY A 339 6.27 10.06 2.48
N VAL A 340 7.35 10.06 1.72
CA VAL A 340 8.71 10.36 2.23
C VAL A 340 8.92 11.86 2.26
N VAL A 341 9.24 12.39 3.44
CA VAL A 341 9.41 13.83 3.70
C VAL A 341 10.85 14.21 4.02
N ALA A 342 11.64 13.29 4.56
CA ALA A 342 13.07 13.50 4.78
C ALA A 342 13.84 12.19 4.59
N LYS A 343 15.15 12.30 4.38
CA LYS A 343 16.09 11.18 4.42
C LYS A 343 17.28 11.55 5.27
N ASP A 344 17.81 10.57 5.98
CA ASP A 344 19.00 10.74 6.77
C ASP A 344 19.91 9.50 6.65
N GLY A 345 20.98 9.64 5.87
CA GLY A 345 21.79 8.49 5.47
C GLY A 345 20.95 7.49 4.67
N ALA A 346 20.85 6.26 5.19
CA ALA A 346 20.02 5.21 4.63
C ALA A 346 18.58 5.24 5.17
N ASP A 347 18.23 6.09 6.13
CA ASP A 347 16.88 6.12 6.70
C ASP A 347 15.93 7.03 5.94
N ASN A 348 14.71 6.57 5.72
CA ASN A 348 13.62 7.33 5.15
C ASN A 348 12.64 7.73 6.24
N VAL A 349 12.37 9.02 6.38
CA VAL A 349 11.31 9.53 7.26
C VAL A 349 10.04 9.76 6.44
N THR A 350 8.94 9.17 6.89
CA THR A 350 7.64 9.25 6.26
C THR A 350 6.67 10.09 7.08
N LEU A 351 5.71 10.73 6.40
CA LEU A 351 4.51 11.31 6.98
C LEU A 351 3.32 10.41 6.67
N GLU A 352 2.69 9.89 7.71
CA GLU A 352 1.64 8.88 7.60
C GLU A 352 0.38 9.27 8.38
N SER A 353 -0.78 8.90 7.84
CA SER A 353 -2.04 8.93 8.56
C SER A 353 -2.86 7.71 8.20
N TYR A 354 -3.87 7.38 9.00
CA TYR A 354 -4.66 6.18 8.82
C TYR A 354 -6.12 6.51 8.60
N ALA A 355 -6.75 5.71 7.74
CA ALA A 355 -8.16 5.82 7.41
C ALA A 355 -9.05 5.78 8.66
N VAL A 356 -9.90 6.78 8.82
CA VAL A 356 -11.06 6.66 9.72
C VAL A 356 -12.13 5.82 9.03
N SER A 357 -12.75 4.90 9.78
CA SER A 357 -13.74 3.99 9.21
C SER A 357 -15.15 4.36 9.58
N ALA A 358 -15.99 4.45 8.56
CA ALA A 358 -17.43 4.58 8.71
C ALA A 358 -18.10 3.28 9.18
N ALA A 359 -17.38 2.17 9.31
CA ALA A 359 -18.01 0.86 9.37
C ALA A 359 -18.86 0.60 10.63
N SER A 360 -18.39 1.01 11.80
CA SER A 360 -19.16 0.90 13.05
C SER A 360 -20.45 1.74 12.98
N ARG A 361 -20.34 2.97 12.47
CA ARG A 361 -21.49 3.88 12.26
C ARG A 361 -22.47 3.33 11.23
N ILE A 362 -21.98 2.76 10.14
CA ILE A 362 -22.80 2.08 9.13
C ILE A 362 -23.49 0.85 9.73
N LYS A 363 -22.83 0.11 10.61
CA LYS A 363 -23.44 -1.02 11.31
C LYS A 363 -24.59 -0.56 12.19
N ALA A 364 -24.38 0.47 13.01
CA ALA A 364 -25.42 1.06 13.85
C ALA A 364 -26.60 1.60 13.02
N ALA A 365 -26.33 2.30 11.91
CA ALA A 365 -27.38 2.79 11.02
C ALA A 365 -28.24 1.65 10.43
N LYS A 366 -27.66 0.48 10.17
CA LYS A 366 -28.42 -0.70 9.70
C LYS A 366 -29.33 -1.31 10.77
N GLU A 367 -29.11 -1.01 12.04
CA GLU A 367 -29.94 -1.50 13.14
C GLU A 367 -31.23 -0.67 13.27
N THR A 368 -31.25 0.58 12.80
CA THR A 368 -32.37 1.51 12.99
C THR A 368 -32.99 2.02 11.68
N MET A 369 -32.28 1.96 10.55
CA MET A 369 -32.73 2.51 9.26
C MET A 369 -32.86 1.42 8.19
N SER A 370 -33.67 1.69 7.17
CA SER A 370 -33.79 0.81 6.00
C SER A 370 -34.06 1.59 4.71
N GLY A 371 -34.12 0.89 3.57
CA GLY A 371 -34.52 1.47 2.29
C GLY A 371 -33.63 2.63 1.81
N LYS A 372 -34.27 3.71 1.35
CA LYS A 372 -33.58 4.90 0.82
C LYS A 372 -32.82 5.65 1.92
N GLU A 373 -33.41 5.79 3.10
CA GLU A 373 -32.80 6.48 4.24
C GLU A 373 -31.44 5.86 4.61
N LEU A 374 -31.40 4.53 4.78
CA LEU A 374 -30.15 3.83 5.05
C LEU A 374 -29.11 4.02 3.95
N LYS A 375 -29.53 4.04 2.68
CA LYS A 375 -28.62 4.24 1.54
C LYS A 375 -27.99 5.64 1.59
N ASP A 376 -28.81 6.65 1.86
CA ASP A 376 -28.36 8.05 1.94
C ASP A 376 -27.44 8.24 3.16
N GLU A 377 -27.77 7.64 4.31
CA GLU A 377 -26.92 7.69 5.51
C GLU A 377 -25.58 6.97 5.29
N ILE A 378 -25.57 5.80 4.65
CA ILE A 378 -24.33 5.11 4.28
C ILE A 378 -23.47 5.98 3.35
N ALA A 379 -24.08 6.69 2.40
CA ALA A 379 -23.36 7.59 1.51
C ALA A 379 -22.75 8.77 2.28
N ARG A 380 -23.53 9.39 3.19
CA ARG A 380 -23.08 10.47 4.07
C ARG A 380 -21.91 10.03 4.96
N LEU A 381 -22.03 8.88 5.62
CA LEU A 381 -20.98 8.33 6.50
C LEU A 381 -19.69 8.00 5.74
N ARG A 382 -19.80 7.47 4.52
CA ARG A 382 -18.62 7.24 3.67
C ARG A 382 -17.97 8.54 3.23
N LYS A 383 -18.77 9.55 2.89
CA LYS A 383 -18.25 10.88 2.55
C LYS A 383 -17.54 11.50 3.76
N TRP A 384 -18.16 11.47 4.94
CA TRP A 384 -17.55 11.89 6.20
C TRP A 384 -16.19 11.23 6.43
N ALA A 385 -16.11 9.90 6.39
CA ALA A 385 -14.86 9.18 6.60
C ALA A 385 -13.80 9.54 5.55
N ALA A 386 -14.20 9.70 4.29
CA ALA A 386 -13.28 10.07 3.21
C ALA A 386 -12.78 11.52 3.32
N GLU A 387 -13.52 12.41 3.98
CA GLU A 387 -13.21 13.84 4.11
C GLU A 387 -12.81 14.23 5.53
N PHE A 388 -12.51 13.24 6.37
CA PHE A 388 -12.11 13.45 7.75
C PHE A 388 -10.68 14.00 7.80
N VAL A 389 -10.50 15.09 8.55
CA VAL A 389 -9.26 15.82 8.77
C VAL A 389 -9.07 15.94 10.27
N ASP A 390 -7.88 15.59 10.74
CA ASP A 390 -7.47 15.79 12.12
C ASP A 390 -5.95 16.00 12.21
N ARG A 391 -5.44 16.10 13.43
CA ARG A 391 -4.01 16.25 13.74
C ARG A 391 -3.35 14.93 14.15
N SER A 392 -3.98 13.78 13.87
CA SER A 392 -3.56 12.44 14.31
C SER A 392 -2.72 11.70 13.27
N TRP A 393 -1.80 12.41 12.61
CA TRP A 393 -0.76 11.80 11.77
C TRP A 393 0.48 11.45 12.60
N ALA A 394 1.40 10.69 12.00
CA ALA A 394 2.67 10.33 12.63
C ALA A 394 3.82 10.44 11.62
N PHE A 395 4.99 10.83 12.12
CA PHE A 395 6.24 10.53 11.45
C PHE A 395 6.63 9.08 11.75
N GLN A 396 7.09 8.35 10.73
CA GLN A 396 7.80 7.09 10.92
C GLN A 396 9.18 7.18 10.26
N MET A 397 10.12 6.36 10.69
CA MET A 397 11.46 6.30 10.10
C MET A 397 11.75 4.85 9.74
N TYR A 398 12.18 4.56 8.52
CA TYR A 398 12.50 3.20 8.09
C TYR A 398 13.90 3.15 7.51
N GLY A 399 14.70 2.17 7.92
CA GLY A 399 16.00 1.91 7.33
C GLY A 399 15.86 1.36 5.92
N THR A 400 16.65 1.87 4.97
CA THR A 400 16.70 1.37 3.58
C THR A 400 17.87 0.43 3.34
N GLU A 401 18.82 0.33 4.27
CA GLU A 401 19.70 -0.82 4.30
C GLU A 401 18.79 -2.05 4.43
N ALA A 402 18.96 -3.06 3.57
CA ALA A 402 18.13 -4.26 3.54
C ALA A 402 18.31 -5.16 4.78
N GLU A 403 18.65 -4.56 5.92
CA GLU A 403 18.69 -5.15 7.24
C GLU A 403 17.28 -5.60 7.64
N ALA A 404 17.20 -6.86 8.04
CA ALA A 404 15.93 -7.47 8.37
C ALA A 404 15.25 -6.75 9.53
N GLY A 405 13.99 -6.34 9.32
CA GLY A 405 13.16 -5.79 10.39
C GLY A 405 13.23 -4.28 10.55
N LYS A 406 14.04 -3.57 9.75
CA LYS A 406 14.13 -2.09 9.77
C LYS A 406 13.47 -1.42 8.56
N THR A 407 13.17 -2.20 7.52
CA THR A 407 12.57 -1.67 6.29
C THR A 407 11.05 -1.50 6.45
N PHE A 408 10.48 -0.53 5.73
CA PHE A 408 9.02 -0.33 5.63
C PHE A 408 8.28 -1.66 5.32
N HIS A 409 8.86 -2.47 4.44
CA HIS A 409 8.30 -3.77 4.08
C HIS A 409 8.27 -4.73 5.26
N ASP A 410 9.40 -4.90 5.95
CA ASP A 410 9.50 -5.88 7.04
C ASP A 410 8.61 -5.48 8.23
N GLU A 411 8.63 -4.20 8.62
CA GLU A 411 7.84 -3.71 9.75
C GLU A 411 6.35 -3.89 9.51
N HIS A 412 5.85 -3.48 8.35
CA HIS A 412 4.44 -3.64 8.03
C HIS A 412 4.03 -5.10 7.80
N LEU A 413 4.90 -5.93 7.24
CA LEU A 413 4.61 -7.35 7.13
C LEU A 413 4.53 -8.02 8.51
N ALA A 414 5.40 -7.63 9.45
CA ALA A 414 5.42 -8.14 10.81
C ALA A 414 4.14 -7.81 11.61
N THR A 415 3.50 -6.67 11.34
CA THR A 415 2.20 -6.34 11.96
C THR A 415 1.06 -7.29 11.58
N GLY A 416 1.22 -8.05 10.49
CA GLY A 416 0.16 -8.89 9.93
C GLY A 416 -0.98 -8.11 9.26
N THR A 417 -0.91 -6.78 9.19
CA THR A 417 -1.92 -5.94 8.50
C THR A 417 -2.05 -6.28 7.02
N HIS A 418 -1.03 -6.88 6.40
CA HIS A 418 -1.04 -7.31 5.00
C HIS A 418 -1.09 -8.85 4.85
N GLY A 419 -1.50 -9.56 5.90
CA GLY A 419 -1.34 -11.02 5.97
C GLY A 419 0.14 -11.40 6.02
N ASN A 420 0.50 -12.58 5.50
CA ASN A 420 1.89 -13.05 5.46
C ASN A 420 2.57 -12.90 4.08
N ARG A 421 1.91 -12.26 3.11
CA ARG A 421 2.49 -11.98 1.78
C ARG A 421 2.03 -10.61 1.31
N ALA A 422 3.01 -9.79 0.94
CA ALA A 422 2.80 -8.47 0.40
C ALA A 422 3.93 -8.12 -0.56
N THR A 423 3.74 -7.06 -1.35
CA THR A 423 4.81 -6.45 -2.14
C THR A 423 4.87 -4.95 -1.86
N THR A 424 6.06 -4.42 -1.59
CA THR A 424 6.28 -2.98 -1.44
C THR A 424 6.91 -2.39 -2.70
N PHE A 425 6.46 -1.20 -3.09
CA PHE A 425 6.92 -0.46 -4.26
C PHE A 425 7.29 0.98 -3.88
N ASN A 426 8.12 1.59 -4.73
CA ASN A 426 8.21 3.03 -4.84
C ASN A 426 6.93 3.55 -5.51
N ALA A 427 6.54 4.79 -5.24
CA ALA A 427 5.47 5.46 -5.93
C ALA A 427 5.75 6.95 -6.12
N LYS A 428 5.31 7.48 -7.26
CA LYS A 428 5.52 8.87 -7.67
C LYS A 428 4.31 9.45 -8.39
N SER A 429 4.35 10.76 -8.65
CA SER A 429 3.32 11.53 -9.35
C SER A 429 3.12 11.15 -10.83
#